data_AF-A0A1G2Y8D8-F1
#
_entry.id   AF-A0A1G2Y8D8-F1
#
_cell.length_a   1.000
_cell.length_b   1.000
_cell.length_c   1.000
_cell.angle_alpha   90.00
_cell.angle_beta   90.00
_cell.angle_gamma   90.00
#
_symmetry.space_group_name_H-M   'P 1'
#
loop_
_entity.id
_entity.type
_entity.pdbx_description
1 polymer ?
#
loop_
_entity_poly.entity_id
_entity_poly.type
_entity_poly.pdbx_seq_one_letter_code
_entity_poly.pdbx_strand_id
1 'polypeptide(L)'
;MIEYLFVIISVLIPLCVLAVLLDFTNRVNPAFTVACHFLKYKKFTPPSPAQIHPSRCGNPTVPTPQHPPDPPQISILVELVNDPEPAFSASFRGFQSQCQSVNLRLDISDTTEPNPSTHNVLCTDERLRHPITKAFTFDLAAGRLPDSQVFEWQELTKIPADFLLFARLGPRRLVFKLSVSDSATRNMLATAVFTMLYNNPNSGYIDLELAKTKARRLGVTLALTIASRFDSLTQTHIDTVLTWLGSRDPQTQKALAHAVKVIHRNPSANYKTLALQLLTLTDPQTRLDIIDLCLQLSPSSPPAIEALNSLAFTLKIDHPAYLTLLAQKLGNQVLSSPQLMLGIVPEMDCQTACRILNDEYRRWNSRVTSFDPSLRTRAKQMIDLITQARENTYQPA
;
A
#
# COMPACT_ATOMS: atom_id res chain seq x y z
N MET A 1 30.27 28.97 -30.31
CA MET A 1 30.11 28.18 -29.07
C MET A 1 29.49 28.98 -27.93
N ILE A 2 29.86 30.26 -27.75
CA ILE A 2 29.33 31.11 -26.67
C ILE A 2 27.85 31.51 -26.88
N GLU A 3 27.39 31.69 -28.13
CA GLU A 3 25.99 32.03 -28.41
C GLU A 3 24.99 30.88 -28.14
N TYR A 4 25.42 29.62 -28.29
CA TYR A 4 24.58 28.46 -27.95
C TYR A 4 24.42 28.28 -26.44
N LEU A 5 25.41 28.70 -25.64
CA LEU A 5 25.33 28.66 -24.19
C LEU A 5 24.31 29.67 -23.65
N PHE A 6 24.18 30.82 -24.31
CA PHE A 6 23.23 31.87 -23.90
C PHE A 6 21.77 31.45 -24.12
N VAL A 7 21.47 30.75 -25.22
CA VAL A 7 20.12 30.22 -25.50
C VAL A 7 19.73 29.11 -24.52
N ILE A 8 20.66 28.24 -24.15
CA ILE A 8 20.43 27.18 -23.16
C ILE A 8 20.11 27.79 -21.78
N ILE A 9 20.89 28.77 -21.33
CA ILE A 9 20.68 29.44 -20.03
C ILE A 9 19.37 30.23 -20.02
N SER A 10 19.03 30.92 -21.11
CA SER A 10 17.85 31.79 -21.18
C SER A 10 16.53 31.02 -21.26
N VAL A 11 16.53 29.77 -21.73
CA VAL A 11 15.31 28.96 -21.94
C VAL A 11 15.14 27.87 -20.87
N LEU A 12 16.23 27.22 -20.45
CA LEU A 12 16.12 26.11 -19.48
C LEU A 12 15.95 26.59 -18.04
N ILE A 13 16.50 27.76 -17.67
CA ILE A 13 16.34 28.27 -16.31
C ILE A 13 14.88 28.66 -16.02
N PRO A 14 14.17 29.40 -16.91
CA PRO A 14 12.75 29.66 -16.70
C PRO A 14 11.89 28.39 -16.68
N LEU A 15 12.22 27.38 -17.50
CA LEU A 15 11.50 26.10 -17.52
C LEU A 15 11.71 25.29 -16.24
N CYS A 16 12.92 25.28 -15.68
CA CYS A 16 13.19 24.63 -14.40
C CYS A 16 12.52 25.36 -13.24
N VAL A 17 12.50 26.70 -13.25
CA VAL A 17 11.80 27.50 -12.24
C VAL A 17 10.28 27.29 -12.34
N LEU A 18 9.73 27.20 -13.55
CA LEU A 18 8.32 26.89 -13.77
C LEU A 18 7.97 25.47 -13.32
N ALA A 19 8.84 24.48 -13.56
CA ALA A 19 8.64 23.10 -13.10
C ALA A 19 8.69 22.98 -11.57
N VAL A 20 9.61 23.70 -10.91
CA VAL A 20 9.68 23.75 -9.44
C VAL A 20 8.48 24.48 -8.85
N LEU A 21 8.02 25.57 -9.46
CA LEU A 21 6.82 26.29 -9.03
C LEU A 21 5.55 25.45 -9.22
N LEU A 22 5.44 24.69 -10.31
CA LEU A 22 4.33 23.77 -10.55
C LEU A 22 4.32 22.61 -9.54
N ASP A 23 5.49 22.06 -9.19
CA ASP A 23 5.61 21.01 -8.18
C ASP A 23 5.31 21.55 -6.76
N PHE A 24 5.64 22.82 -6.49
CA PHE A 24 5.30 23.49 -5.23
C PHE A 24 3.80 23.76 -5.11
N THR A 25 3.13 24.17 -6.19
CA THR A 25 1.67 24.38 -6.18
C THR A 25 0.88 23.07 -6.02
N ASN A 26 1.39 21.94 -6.53
CA ASN A 26 0.77 20.63 -6.35
C ASN A 26 0.84 20.11 -4.91
N ARG A 27 1.75 20.63 -4.07
CA ARG A 27 1.89 20.23 -2.67
C ARG A 27 1.09 21.07 -1.68
N VAL A 28 0.63 22.26 -2.07
CA VAL A 28 0.10 23.25 -1.10
C VAL A 28 -1.42 23.42 -1.17
N ASN A 29 -2.12 23.13 -2.29
CA ASN A 29 -3.59 23.17 -2.27
C ASN A 29 -4.26 22.42 -3.46
N PRO A 30 -4.95 21.28 -3.25
CA PRO A 30 -5.63 20.55 -4.34
C PRO A 30 -6.92 21.22 -4.85
N ALA A 31 -7.36 22.35 -4.26
CA ALA A 31 -8.61 23.02 -4.66
C ALA A 31 -8.53 23.80 -5.99
N PHE A 32 -7.34 24.15 -6.48
CA PHE A 32 -7.21 25.07 -7.63
C PHE A 32 -7.29 24.39 -9.00
N THR A 33 -7.01 23.09 -9.09
CA THR A 33 -6.90 22.38 -10.38
C THR A 33 -8.25 21.96 -10.98
N VAL A 34 -9.34 22.01 -10.20
CA VAL A 34 -10.68 21.61 -10.67
C VAL A 34 -11.37 22.72 -11.50
N ALA A 35 -10.92 23.97 -11.40
CA ALA A 35 -11.59 25.11 -12.04
C ALA A 35 -11.34 25.24 -13.56
N CYS A 36 -10.27 24.64 -14.11
CA CYS A 36 -9.89 24.88 -15.51
C CYS A 36 -10.46 23.88 -16.54
N HIS A 37 -11.17 22.82 -16.11
CA HIS A 37 -11.61 21.76 -17.03
C HIS A 37 -13.12 21.69 -17.32
N PHE A 38 -13.94 22.57 -16.76
CA PHE A 38 -15.41 22.47 -16.80
C PHE A 38 -16.17 23.41 -17.76
N LEU A 39 -15.48 24.16 -18.63
CA LEU A 39 -16.14 24.99 -19.65
C LEU A 39 -15.99 24.36 -21.04
N LYS A 40 -16.84 23.36 -21.35
CA LYS A 40 -17.28 23.02 -22.72
C LYS A 40 -18.28 21.87 -22.69
N TYR A 41 -19.56 22.15 -22.43
CA TYR A 41 -20.64 21.35 -23.03
C TYR A 41 -21.83 22.23 -23.43
N LYS A 42 -22.12 22.17 -24.72
CA LYS A 42 -23.20 22.83 -25.46
C LYS A 42 -24.57 22.32 -24.98
N LYS A 43 -25.51 23.26 -24.79
CA LYS A 43 -26.97 23.03 -24.84
C LYS A 43 -27.42 22.91 -26.31
N PHE A 44 -28.34 21.98 -26.63
CA PHE A 44 -29.61 22.14 -27.38
C PHE A 44 -30.13 20.76 -27.87
N THR A 45 -31.17 20.22 -27.23
CA THR A 45 -32.62 20.14 -27.58
C THR A 45 -33.04 18.97 -28.49
N PRO A 46 -33.95 18.08 -28.07
CA PRO A 46 -34.60 17.12 -28.95
C PRO A 46 -35.78 17.76 -29.71
N PRO A 47 -36.20 17.18 -30.86
CA PRO A 47 -37.27 17.73 -31.69
C PRO A 47 -38.66 17.45 -31.10
N SER A 48 -39.57 18.41 -31.31
CA SER A 48 -40.99 18.33 -30.98
C SER A 48 -41.69 17.22 -31.79
N PRO A 49 -42.57 16.40 -31.20
CA PRO A 49 -43.42 15.52 -31.98
C PRO A 49 -44.60 16.28 -32.60
N ALA A 50 -44.95 15.85 -33.81
CA ALA A 50 -46.02 16.39 -34.64
C ALA A 50 -47.41 16.15 -34.03
N GLN A 51 -48.28 17.16 -34.17
CA GLN A 51 -49.70 17.08 -33.87
C GLN A 51 -50.41 16.21 -34.92
N ILE A 52 -51.16 15.21 -34.46
CA ILE A 52 -52.16 14.49 -35.27
C ILE A 52 -53.46 14.49 -34.46
N HIS A 53 -54.50 15.15 -35.00
CA HIS A 53 -55.87 15.02 -34.54
C HIS A 53 -56.50 13.74 -35.12
N PRO A 54 -57.31 13.01 -34.32
CA PRO A 54 -58.56 12.50 -34.86
C PRO A 54 -59.76 12.71 -33.92
N SER A 55 -60.79 13.31 -34.51
CA SER A 55 -62.20 12.92 -34.52
C SER A 55 -62.80 12.15 -33.33
N ARG A 56 -63.80 12.80 -32.72
CA ARG A 56 -64.81 12.25 -31.81
C ARG A 56 -65.55 11.04 -32.40
N CYS A 57 -65.60 9.95 -31.65
CA CYS A 57 -66.74 9.03 -31.56
C CYS A 57 -66.87 8.57 -30.11
N GLY A 58 -68.05 8.76 -29.52
CA GLY A 58 -68.36 8.36 -28.15
C GLY A 58 -68.48 6.84 -28.02
N ASN A 59 -67.90 6.29 -26.96
CA ASN A 59 -68.06 4.89 -26.57
C ASN A 59 -68.05 4.75 -25.04
N PRO A 60 -68.67 3.69 -24.50
CA PRO A 60 -69.11 3.59 -23.11
C PRO A 60 -67.95 3.45 -22.12
N THR A 61 -68.19 3.92 -20.90
CA THR A 61 -67.25 3.97 -19.77
C THR A 61 -66.66 2.60 -19.44
N VAL A 62 -65.47 2.33 -19.96
CA VAL A 62 -64.58 1.24 -19.52
C VAL A 62 -63.90 1.70 -18.22
N PRO A 63 -63.88 0.89 -17.14
CA PRO A 63 -63.14 1.25 -15.93
C PRO A 63 -61.68 1.48 -16.28
N THR A 64 -61.20 2.67 -15.95
CA THR A 64 -59.82 3.09 -16.20
C THR A 64 -58.86 2.06 -15.60
N PRO A 65 -57.91 1.50 -16.37
CA PRO A 65 -56.89 0.63 -15.79
C PRO A 65 -56.18 1.42 -14.69
N GLN A 66 -56.29 0.94 -13.45
CA GLN A 66 -55.55 1.50 -12.33
C GLN A 66 -54.07 1.43 -12.72
N HIS A 67 -53.42 2.59 -12.83
CA HIS A 67 -51.98 2.65 -13.00
C HIS A 67 -51.34 1.81 -11.88
N PRO A 68 -50.38 0.93 -12.19
CA PRO A 68 -49.64 0.25 -11.14
C PRO A 68 -49.06 1.32 -10.20
N PRO A 69 -49.14 1.12 -8.87
CA PRO A 69 -48.59 2.08 -7.93
C PRO A 69 -47.13 2.36 -8.26
N ASP A 70 -46.73 3.63 -8.23
CA ASP A 70 -45.34 4.02 -8.45
C ASP A 70 -44.43 3.22 -7.51
N PRO A 71 -43.26 2.75 -8.00
CA PRO A 71 -42.34 2.00 -7.16
C PRO A 71 -41.93 2.84 -5.94
N PRO A 72 -41.76 2.22 -4.75
CA PRO A 72 -41.41 2.95 -3.54
C PRO A 72 -40.10 3.72 -3.73
N GLN A 73 -40.16 5.05 -3.59
CA GLN A 73 -39.00 5.93 -3.77
C GLN A 73 -38.21 6.06 -2.47
N ILE A 74 -37.11 5.33 -2.33
CA ILE A 74 -36.15 5.55 -1.24
C ILE A 74 -35.04 6.51 -1.66
N SER A 75 -34.56 7.33 -0.72
CA SER A 75 -33.38 8.18 -0.87
C SER A 75 -32.39 7.90 0.25
N ILE A 76 -31.09 8.02 -0.06
CA ILE A 76 -30.00 7.96 0.91
C ILE A 76 -29.21 9.27 0.86
N LEU A 77 -28.78 9.73 2.04
CA LEU A 77 -27.84 10.83 2.24
C LEU A 77 -26.67 10.27 3.06
N VAL A 78 -25.44 10.60 2.67
CA VAL A 78 -24.26 10.27 3.44
C VAL A 78 -23.43 11.53 3.66
N GLU A 79 -23.03 11.75 4.89
CA GLU A 79 -22.21 12.88 5.31
C GLU A 79 -20.93 12.38 5.98
N LEU A 80 -19.81 13.08 5.75
CA LEU A 80 -18.58 12.85 6.49
C LEU A 80 -18.59 13.76 7.72
N VAL A 81 -18.67 13.15 8.90
CA VAL A 81 -18.65 13.85 10.20
C VAL A 81 -17.26 13.67 10.81
N ASN A 82 -16.69 14.75 11.35
CA ASN A 82 -15.34 14.74 11.95
C ASN A 82 -15.42 15.05 13.45
N ASP A 83 -16.00 14.15 14.25
CA ASP A 83 -16.11 14.33 15.69
C ASP A 83 -16.30 13.01 16.46
N PRO A 84 -15.31 12.51 17.24
CA PRO A 84 -13.92 12.97 17.37
C PRO A 84 -13.00 12.50 16.22
N GLU A 85 -13.45 11.54 15.42
CA GLU A 85 -12.73 10.92 14.31
C GLU A 85 -13.60 10.95 13.04
N PRO A 86 -13.01 10.89 11.83
CA PRO A 86 -13.79 10.90 10.58
C PRO A 86 -14.69 9.67 10.50
N ALA A 87 -15.99 9.89 10.35
CA ALA A 87 -17.00 8.83 10.21
C ALA A 87 -18.03 9.19 9.13
N PHE A 88 -18.46 8.19 8.38
CA PHE A 88 -19.58 8.33 7.44
C PHE A 88 -20.90 8.12 8.19
N SER A 89 -21.72 9.16 8.30
CA SER A 89 -23.10 9.03 8.78
C SER A 89 -24.02 8.81 7.58
N ALA A 90 -24.70 7.67 7.53
CA ALA A 90 -25.67 7.34 6.50
C ALA A 90 -27.08 7.50 7.04
N SER A 91 -27.94 8.20 6.31
CA SER A 91 -29.34 8.41 6.64
C SER A 91 -30.24 8.13 5.44
N PHE A 92 -31.50 7.73 5.67
CA PHE A 92 -32.46 7.43 4.60
C PHE A 92 -33.83 8.08 4.81
N ARG A 93 -34.61 8.19 3.73
CA ARG A 93 -36.01 8.65 3.75
C ARG A 93 -36.81 8.12 2.55
N GLY A 94 -38.12 8.32 2.55
CA GLY A 94 -38.99 8.17 1.37
C GLY A 94 -39.64 6.80 1.17
N PHE A 95 -39.26 5.77 1.93
CA PHE A 95 -39.82 4.42 1.78
C PHE A 95 -41.14 4.27 2.56
N GLN A 96 -42.14 3.69 1.91
CA GLN A 96 -43.43 3.31 2.51
C GLN A 96 -43.64 1.81 2.29
N SER A 97 -43.85 1.06 3.37
CA SER A 97 -44.15 -0.39 3.31
C SER A 97 -45.62 -0.61 3.65
N GLN A 98 -46.38 -1.24 2.75
CA GLN A 98 -47.76 -1.63 3.04
C GLN A 98 -47.84 -2.96 3.81
N CYS A 99 -47.26 -3.02 5.01
CA CYS A 99 -47.34 -4.15 5.96
C CYS A 99 -46.26 -5.26 5.89
N GLN A 100 -45.10 -5.06 5.26
CA GLN A 100 -44.03 -6.06 5.24
C GLN A 100 -42.82 -5.65 6.10
N SER A 101 -42.30 -6.60 6.88
CA SER A 101 -41.01 -6.44 7.56
C SER A 101 -39.89 -6.43 6.52
N VAL A 102 -38.97 -5.48 6.63
CA VAL A 102 -37.90 -5.27 5.65
C VAL A 102 -36.51 -5.39 6.27
N ASN A 103 -35.54 -5.71 5.43
CA ASN A 103 -34.13 -5.63 5.72
C ASN A 103 -33.50 -4.49 4.91
N LEU A 104 -32.68 -3.68 5.57
CA LEU A 104 -31.87 -2.64 4.95
C LEU A 104 -30.44 -3.16 4.83
N ARG A 105 -29.85 -3.00 3.64
CA ARG A 105 -28.45 -3.30 3.37
C ARG A 105 -27.74 -2.07 2.83
N LEU A 106 -26.65 -1.66 3.45
CA LEU A 106 -25.77 -0.61 2.95
C LEU A 106 -24.43 -1.23 2.51
N ASP A 107 -24.08 -1.03 1.24
CA ASP A 107 -22.80 -1.42 0.67
C ASP A 107 -22.02 -0.17 0.22
N ILE A 108 -20.68 -0.24 0.29
CA ILE A 108 -19.79 0.82 -0.19
C ILE A 108 -18.88 0.25 -1.28
N SER A 109 -18.86 0.90 -2.44
CA SER A 109 -17.94 0.59 -3.52
C SER A 109 -17.18 1.82 -3.97
N ASP A 110 -16.04 1.57 -4.61
CA ASP A 110 -15.13 2.58 -5.08
C ASP A 110 -15.08 2.53 -6.60
N THR A 111 -15.53 3.61 -7.23
CA THR A 111 -15.69 3.73 -8.68
C THR A 111 -14.72 4.74 -9.27
N THR A 112 -13.62 5.03 -8.58
CA THR A 112 -12.65 6.05 -8.99
C THR A 112 -11.99 5.72 -10.33
N GLU A 113 -11.65 4.45 -10.53
CA GLU A 113 -11.01 3.99 -11.75
C GLU A 113 -12.06 3.78 -12.86
N PRO A 114 -11.75 4.12 -14.12
CA PRO A 114 -12.67 3.92 -15.24
C PRO A 114 -12.92 2.42 -15.51
N ASN A 115 -14.16 2.14 -15.92
CA ASN A 115 -14.74 0.87 -16.36
C ASN A 115 -13.74 -0.25 -16.77
N PRO A 116 -13.87 -1.50 -16.27
CA PRO A 116 -14.85 -2.04 -15.33
C PRO A 116 -14.33 -2.21 -13.88
N SER A 117 -13.27 -1.50 -13.47
CA SER A 117 -12.71 -1.69 -12.12
C SER A 117 -13.49 -0.95 -11.03
N THR A 118 -14.71 -1.41 -10.75
CA THR A 118 -15.35 -1.11 -9.46
C THR A 118 -14.67 -1.95 -8.40
N HIS A 119 -14.10 -1.29 -7.41
CA HIS A 119 -13.38 -1.91 -6.32
C HIS A 119 -14.28 -1.95 -5.07
N ASN A 120 -14.18 -3.01 -4.30
CA ASN A 120 -14.88 -3.08 -3.02
C ASN A 120 -14.13 -2.23 -2.00
N VAL A 121 -14.86 -1.47 -1.17
CA VAL A 121 -14.27 -0.95 0.07
C VAL A 121 -14.30 -2.09 1.07
N LEU A 122 -13.15 -2.47 1.62
CA LEU A 122 -13.08 -3.57 2.60
C LEU A 122 -13.30 -3.02 4.01
N CYS A 123 -13.63 -3.87 4.97
CA CYS A 123 -13.81 -3.47 6.36
C CYS A 123 -13.03 -4.37 7.33
N THR A 124 -12.38 -3.73 8.32
CA THR A 124 -11.63 -4.41 9.38
C THR A 124 -12.54 -4.91 10.51
N ASP A 125 -13.67 -4.25 10.79
CA ASP A 125 -14.67 -4.73 11.75
C ASP A 125 -15.38 -5.97 11.21
N GLU A 126 -15.28 -7.08 11.94
CA GLU A 126 -15.84 -8.36 11.52
C GLU A 126 -17.36 -8.35 11.41
N ARG A 127 -18.04 -7.45 12.14
CA ARG A 127 -19.49 -7.31 12.14
C ARG A 127 -20.02 -6.54 10.94
N LEU A 128 -19.17 -5.73 10.30
CA LEU A 128 -19.51 -4.82 9.20
C LEU A 128 -18.90 -5.27 7.87
N ARG A 129 -18.46 -6.53 7.77
CA ARG A 129 -17.83 -7.08 6.57
C ARG A 129 -18.52 -8.33 6.08
N HIS A 130 -18.62 -8.47 4.77
CA HIS A 130 -19.07 -9.70 4.13
C HIS A 130 -18.09 -10.85 4.42
N PRO A 131 -18.56 -12.05 4.80
CA PRO A 131 -17.70 -13.12 5.32
C PRO A 131 -16.65 -13.62 4.31
N ILE A 132 -17.00 -13.64 3.02
CA ILE A 132 -16.14 -14.12 1.92
C ILE A 132 -15.26 -12.99 1.36
N THR A 133 -15.88 -11.97 0.76
CA THR A 133 -15.17 -10.89 0.05
C THR A 133 -14.47 -9.89 0.97
N LYS A 134 -14.80 -9.88 2.28
CA LYS A 134 -14.35 -8.87 3.27
C LYS A 134 -14.75 -7.43 2.92
N ALA A 135 -15.60 -7.25 1.91
CA ALA A 135 -16.18 -5.96 1.56
C ALA A 135 -17.04 -5.44 2.72
N PHE A 136 -17.09 -4.13 2.90
CA PHE A 136 -18.01 -3.51 3.82
C PHE A 136 -19.45 -3.85 3.44
N THR A 137 -20.23 -4.31 4.42
CA THR A 137 -21.67 -4.51 4.31
C THR A 137 -22.28 -4.28 5.68
N PHE A 138 -23.27 -3.39 5.75
CA PHE A 138 -24.10 -3.21 6.95
C PHE A 138 -25.50 -3.73 6.68
N ASP A 139 -25.94 -4.70 7.49
CA ASP A 139 -27.25 -5.32 7.42
C ASP A 139 -28.07 -4.97 8.67
N LEU A 140 -29.28 -4.44 8.48
CA LEU A 140 -30.21 -4.11 9.56
C LEU A 140 -31.58 -4.73 9.29
N ALA A 141 -32.04 -5.57 10.23
CA ALA A 141 -33.41 -6.04 10.26
C ALA A 141 -34.32 -4.93 10.82
N ALA A 142 -34.77 -4.02 9.96
CA ALA A 142 -35.55 -2.85 10.35
C ALA A 142 -36.99 -3.18 10.78
N GLY A 143 -37.46 -4.41 10.54
CA GLY A 143 -38.82 -4.80 10.86
C GLY A 143 -39.82 -4.05 10.00
N ARG A 144 -41.01 -3.74 10.55
CA ARG A 144 -42.05 -2.99 9.82
C ARG A 144 -41.71 -1.51 9.88
N LEU A 145 -41.45 -0.91 8.72
CA LEU A 145 -41.34 0.54 8.59
C LEU A 145 -42.73 1.19 8.72
N PRO A 146 -42.81 2.48 9.10
CA PRO A 146 -44.10 3.17 9.26
C PRO A 146 -44.99 3.06 8.01
N ASP A 147 -46.29 2.95 8.22
CA ASP A 147 -47.29 2.86 7.14
C ASP A 147 -47.39 4.18 6.35
N SER A 148 -46.91 5.29 6.92
CA SER A 148 -46.73 6.58 6.27
C SER A 148 -45.33 6.73 5.71
N GLN A 149 -45.19 7.48 4.60
CA GLN A 149 -43.89 7.82 4.04
C GLN A 149 -42.98 8.48 5.09
N VAL A 150 -41.74 8.00 5.21
CA VAL A 150 -40.73 8.61 6.07
C VAL A 150 -40.25 9.92 5.43
N PHE A 151 -40.77 11.05 5.92
CA PHE A 151 -40.42 12.39 5.39
C PHE A 151 -39.12 12.95 5.98
N GLU A 152 -38.83 12.63 7.24
CA GLU A 152 -37.61 13.04 7.93
C GLU A 152 -36.46 12.08 7.65
N TRP A 153 -35.22 12.58 7.67
CA TRP A 153 -34.05 11.74 7.56
C TRP A 153 -33.88 10.90 8.83
N GLN A 154 -33.86 9.58 8.67
CA GLN A 154 -33.56 8.65 9.76
C GLN A 154 -32.11 8.18 9.63
N GLU A 155 -31.34 8.33 10.70
CA GLU A 155 -29.98 7.80 10.76
C GLU A 155 -30.01 6.27 10.69
N LEU A 156 -29.30 5.73 9.72
CA LEU A 156 -29.15 4.29 9.53
C LEU A 156 -27.99 3.75 10.35
N THR A 157 -26.82 4.39 10.21
CA THR A 157 -25.58 3.97 10.88
C THR A 157 -24.50 5.06 10.78
N LYS A 158 -23.52 4.99 11.69
CA LYS A 158 -22.26 5.74 11.62
C LYS A 158 -21.10 4.76 11.46
N ILE A 159 -20.27 4.99 10.44
CA ILE A 159 -19.18 4.09 10.06
C ILE A 159 -17.85 4.83 10.23
N PRO A 160 -17.04 4.48 11.24
CA PRO A 160 -15.69 5.03 11.38
C PRO A 160 -14.86 4.79 10.11
N ALA A 161 -14.22 5.83 9.58
CA ALA A 161 -13.49 5.74 8.31
C ALA A 161 -12.20 4.90 8.42
N ASP A 162 -11.63 4.80 9.61
CA ASP A 162 -10.50 3.94 9.99
C ASP A 162 -10.85 2.44 9.95
N PHE A 163 -12.14 2.08 10.03
CA PHE A 163 -12.58 0.70 9.83
C PHE A 163 -12.61 0.30 8.35
N LEU A 164 -12.47 1.25 7.43
CA LEU A 164 -12.58 1.05 6.00
C LEU A 164 -11.19 1.00 5.33
N LEU A 165 -10.99 0.02 4.47
CA LEU A 165 -9.78 -0.08 3.63
C LEU A 165 -10.16 0.20 2.17
N PHE A 166 -9.63 1.30 1.66
CA PHE A 166 -9.88 1.75 0.29
C PHE A 166 -8.86 1.15 -0.68
N ALA A 167 -9.20 1.16 -1.98
CA ALA A 167 -8.37 0.53 -2.99
C ALA A 167 -7.06 1.27 -3.24
N ARG A 168 -7.05 2.60 -3.19
CA ARG A 168 -5.86 3.44 -3.43
C ARG A 168 -5.75 4.61 -2.44
N LEU A 169 -4.56 5.17 -2.34
CA LEU A 169 -4.27 6.48 -1.74
C LEU A 169 -4.91 7.62 -2.56
N GLY A 170 -5.35 8.68 -1.87
CA GLY A 170 -5.78 9.92 -2.50
C GLY A 170 -7.28 9.99 -2.81
N PRO A 171 -7.70 10.83 -3.78
CA PRO A 171 -9.11 11.08 -4.08
C PRO A 171 -9.83 9.82 -4.57
N ARG A 172 -10.93 9.46 -3.91
CA ARG A 172 -11.79 8.32 -4.20
C ARG A 172 -13.23 8.77 -4.47
N ARG A 173 -13.86 8.20 -5.50
CA ARG A 173 -15.29 8.33 -5.78
C ARG A 173 -16.03 7.14 -5.19
N LEU A 174 -16.59 7.34 -4.00
CA LEU A 174 -17.30 6.31 -3.25
C LEU A 174 -18.78 6.31 -3.64
N VAL A 175 -19.34 5.11 -3.80
CA VAL A 175 -20.75 4.87 -4.08
C VAL A 175 -21.33 4.09 -2.92
N PHE A 176 -22.30 4.71 -2.24
CA PHE A 176 -23.08 4.12 -1.16
C PHE A 176 -24.38 3.62 -1.74
N LYS A 177 -24.62 2.31 -1.67
CA LYS A 177 -25.83 1.68 -2.18
C LYS A 177 -26.66 1.17 -1.01
N LEU A 178 -27.84 1.73 -0.83
CA LEU A 178 -28.84 1.26 0.12
C LEU A 178 -29.86 0.39 -0.61
N SER A 179 -29.98 -0.87 -0.22
CA SER A 179 -30.96 -1.81 -0.76
C SER A 179 -31.98 -2.14 0.32
N VAL A 180 -33.26 -2.07 -0.03
CA VAL A 180 -34.37 -2.52 0.84
C VAL A 180 -34.88 -3.82 0.27
N SER A 181 -35.00 -4.84 1.11
CA SER A 181 -35.53 -6.15 0.72
C SER A 181 -36.61 -6.61 1.67
N ASP A 182 -37.60 -7.33 1.15
CA ASP A 182 -38.59 -8.01 1.98
C ASP A 182 -37.90 -9.09 2.84
N SER A 183 -38.24 -9.14 4.11
CA SER A 183 -37.55 -10.02 5.06
C SER A 183 -37.83 -11.50 4.85
N ALA A 184 -39.03 -11.85 4.36
CA ALA A 184 -39.45 -13.23 4.17
C ALA A 184 -38.97 -13.80 2.82
N THR A 185 -39.17 -13.03 1.75
CA THR A 185 -38.90 -13.44 0.37
C THR A 185 -37.50 -13.07 -0.10
N ARG A 186 -36.81 -12.14 0.58
CA ARG A 186 -35.54 -11.53 0.16
C ARG A 186 -35.62 -10.77 -1.16
N ASN A 187 -36.83 -10.52 -1.68
CA ASN A 187 -37.02 -9.74 -2.89
C ASN A 187 -36.64 -8.29 -2.65
N MET A 188 -35.90 -7.70 -3.59
CA MET A 188 -35.52 -6.30 -3.53
C MET A 188 -36.74 -5.42 -3.80
N LEU A 189 -37.09 -4.58 -2.83
CA LEU A 189 -38.24 -3.68 -2.88
C LEU A 189 -37.85 -2.30 -3.41
N ALA A 190 -36.68 -1.81 -3.01
CA ALA A 190 -36.19 -0.49 -3.42
C ALA A 190 -34.66 -0.42 -3.36
N THR A 191 -34.09 0.58 -4.03
CA THR A 191 -32.66 0.88 -3.97
C THR A 191 -32.44 2.39 -4.08
N ALA A 192 -31.52 2.91 -3.28
CA ALA A 192 -30.99 4.26 -3.42
C ALA A 192 -29.48 4.21 -3.56
N VAL A 193 -28.94 5.19 -4.27
CA VAL A 193 -27.50 5.34 -4.48
C VAL A 193 -27.11 6.77 -4.15
N PHE A 194 -26.05 6.93 -3.37
CA PHE A 194 -25.41 8.20 -3.09
C PHE A 194 -23.94 8.12 -3.49
N THR A 195 -23.41 9.16 -4.11
CA THR A 195 -22.00 9.22 -4.54
C THR A 195 -21.32 10.41 -3.91
N MET A 196 -20.13 10.21 -3.36
CA MET A 196 -19.32 11.29 -2.81
C MET A 196 -17.84 11.14 -3.16
N LEU A 197 -17.12 12.26 -3.07
CA LEU A 197 -15.67 12.29 -3.12
C LEU A 197 -15.11 12.19 -1.70
N TYR A 198 -14.14 11.32 -1.51
CA TYR A 198 -13.42 11.13 -0.25
C TYR A 198 -11.93 11.07 -0.53
N ASN A 199 -11.12 11.84 0.20
CA ASN A 199 -9.67 11.78 0.05
C ASN A 199 -9.08 10.79 1.06
N ASN A 200 -8.71 9.59 0.60
CA ASN A 200 -8.09 8.59 1.45
C ASN A 200 -6.65 9.02 1.80
N PRO A 201 -6.32 9.26 3.08
CA PRO A 201 -4.97 9.67 3.49
C PRO A 201 -3.96 8.50 3.53
N ASN A 202 -4.45 7.26 3.50
CA ASN A 202 -3.64 6.05 3.72
C ASN A 202 -3.39 5.30 2.41
N SER A 203 -2.30 4.51 2.35
CA SER A 203 -2.07 3.58 1.24
C SER A 203 -3.24 2.61 1.10
N GLY A 204 -3.82 2.52 -0.10
CA GLY A 204 -4.89 1.56 -0.35
C GLY A 204 -4.38 0.13 -0.49
N TYR A 205 -5.26 -0.85 -0.37
CA TYR A 205 -4.88 -2.27 -0.42
C TYR A 205 -4.25 -2.67 -1.78
N ILE A 206 -4.62 -2.01 -2.88
CA ILE A 206 -3.97 -2.24 -4.19
C ILE A 206 -2.57 -1.65 -4.21
N ASP A 207 -2.39 -0.45 -3.63
CA ASP A 207 -1.07 0.19 -3.56
C ASP A 207 -0.10 -0.64 -2.71
N LEU A 208 -0.58 -1.20 -1.61
CA LEU A 208 0.20 -2.11 -0.76
C LEU A 208 0.62 -3.37 -1.52
N GLU A 209 -0.29 -4.02 -2.27
CA GLU A 209 0.05 -5.20 -3.08
C GLU A 209 1.02 -4.87 -4.23
N LEU A 210 0.87 -3.70 -4.87
CA LEU A 210 1.81 -3.23 -5.88
C LEU A 210 3.18 -2.91 -5.27
N ALA A 211 3.22 -2.26 -4.11
CA ALA A 211 4.45 -1.98 -3.38
C ALA A 211 5.16 -3.27 -2.98
N LYS A 212 4.44 -4.26 -2.45
CA LYS A 212 4.94 -5.61 -2.13
C LYS A 212 5.51 -6.33 -3.35
N THR A 213 4.79 -6.29 -4.48
CA THR A 213 5.26 -6.89 -5.74
C THR A 213 6.52 -6.20 -6.26
N LYS A 214 6.55 -4.87 -6.22
CA LYS A 214 7.72 -4.08 -6.62
C LYS A 214 8.92 -4.33 -5.69
N ALA A 215 8.69 -4.39 -4.39
CA ALA A 215 9.70 -4.70 -3.38
C ALA A 215 10.30 -6.09 -3.61
N ARG A 216 9.48 -7.12 -3.83
CA ARG A 216 9.98 -8.46 -4.19
C ARG A 216 10.88 -8.44 -5.41
N ARG A 217 10.46 -7.79 -6.50
CA ARG A 217 11.27 -7.68 -7.73
C ARG A 217 12.60 -6.96 -7.47
N LEU A 218 12.57 -5.87 -6.72
CA LEU A 218 13.79 -5.13 -6.36
C LEU A 218 14.69 -5.94 -5.42
N GLY A 219 14.13 -6.67 -4.46
CA GLY A 219 14.86 -7.54 -3.54
C GLY A 219 15.59 -8.67 -4.28
N VAL A 220 14.90 -9.35 -5.20
CA VAL A 220 15.52 -10.37 -6.08
C VAL A 220 16.63 -9.76 -6.94
N THR A 221 16.37 -8.59 -7.54
CA THR A 221 17.37 -7.89 -8.36
C THR A 221 18.59 -7.53 -7.52
N LEU A 222 18.39 -6.95 -6.33
CA LEU A 222 19.45 -6.59 -5.39
C LEU A 222 20.28 -7.81 -5.00
N ALA A 223 19.64 -8.89 -4.58
CA ALA A 223 20.33 -10.09 -4.11
C ALA A 223 21.19 -10.73 -5.21
N LEU A 224 20.64 -10.82 -6.43
CA LEU A 224 21.40 -11.33 -7.59
C LEU A 224 22.49 -10.36 -8.05
N THR A 225 22.28 -9.04 -7.96
CA THR A 225 23.33 -8.04 -8.23
C THR A 225 24.50 -8.21 -7.27
N ILE A 226 24.23 -8.39 -5.97
CA ILE A 226 25.26 -8.65 -4.97
C ILE A 226 25.99 -9.97 -5.27
N ALA A 227 25.26 -11.06 -5.54
CA ALA A 227 25.88 -12.35 -5.86
C ALA A 227 26.80 -12.26 -7.09
N SER A 228 26.29 -11.64 -8.17
CA SER A 228 27.01 -11.47 -9.45
C SER A 228 28.29 -10.64 -9.34
N ARG A 229 28.45 -9.86 -8.26
CA ARG A 229 29.66 -9.05 -8.01
C ARG A 229 30.83 -9.91 -7.57
N PHE A 230 30.58 -11.04 -6.92
CA PHE A 230 31.60 -11.87 -6.30
C PHE A 230 31.78 -13.22 -6.98
N ASP A 231 30.74 -13.73 -7.65
CA ASP A 231 30.78 -14.97 -8.40
C ASP A 231 29.86 -14.90 -9.63
N SER A 232 30.08 -15.79 -10.59
CA SER A 232 29.15 -16.02 -11.69
C SER A 232 27.81 -16.55 -11.17
N LEU A 233 26.70 -16.10 -11.77
CA LEU A 233 25.38 -16.58 -11.40
C LEU A 233 25.20 -18.04 -11.83
N THR A 234 25.17 -18.94 -10.86
CA THR A 234 24.93 -20.38 -11.04
C THR A 234 23.44 -20.75 -10.87
N GLN A 235 23.07 -21.97 -11.29
CA GLN A 235 21.71 -22.50 -11.08
C GLN A 235 21.34 -22.58 -9.60
N THR A 236 22.31 -22.84 -8.71
CA THR A 236 22.09 -22.84 -7.26
C THR A 236 21.57 -21.50 -6.75
N HIS A 237 22.10 -20.38 -7.26
CA HIS A 237 21.60 -19.05 -6.89
C HIS A 237 20.15 -18.86 -7.33
N ILE A 238 19.80 -19.34 -8.53
CA ILE A 238 18.43 -19.29 -9.03
C ILE A 238 17.49 -20.12 -8.15
N ASP A 239 17.91 -21.33 -7.76
CA ASP A 239 17.10 -22.22 -6.92
C ASP A 239 16.88 -21.67 -5.51
N THR A 240 17.90 -21.02 -4.92
CA THR A 240 17.76 -20.31 -3.63
C THR A 240 16.75 -19.16 -3.74
N VAL A 241 16.82 -18.36 -4.81
CA VAL A 241 15.85 -17.27 -5.04
C VAL A 241 14.43 -17.81 -5.24
N LEU A 242 14.26 -18.89 -5.99
CA LEU A 242 12.95 -19.52 -6.19
C LEU A 242 12.39 -20.10 -4.88
N THR A 243 13.26 -20.66 -4.04
CA THR A 243 12.89 -21.14 -2.70
C THR A 243 12.43 -19.98 -1.82
N TRP A 244 13.17 -18.87 -1.81
CA TRP A 244 12.81 -17.67 -1.05
C TRP A 244 11.49 -17.04 -1.49
N LEU A 245 11.19 -17.07 -2.80
CA LEU A 245 9.93 -16.56 -3.33
C LEU A 245 8.72 -17.44 -2.96
N GLY A 246 8.94 -18.66 -2.45
CA GLY A 246 7.92 -19.57 -1.92
C GLY A 246 6.95 -20.13 -2.97
N SER A 247 7.06 -19.71 -4.24
CA SER A 247 6.24 -20.22 -5.34
C SER A 247 6.96 -20.08 -6.67
N ARG A 248 6.65 -20.96 -7.63
CA ARG A 248 7.15 -20.89 -9.01
C ARG A 248 6.13 -20.29 -9.97
N ASP A 249 5.26 -19.41 -9.46
CA ASP A 249 4.20 -18.84 -10.27
C ASP A 249 4.78 -17.98 -11.43
N PRO A 250 4.01 -17.76 -12.51
CA PRO A 250 4.49 -17.03 -13.67
C PRO A 250 4.99 -15.61 -13.36
N GLN A 251 4.45 -14.94 -12.35
CA GLN A 251 4.90 -13.59 -11.98
C GLN A 251 6.29 -13.62 -11.35
N THR A 252 6.53 -14.60 -10.48
CA THR A 252 7.84 -14.82 -9.86
C THR A 252 8.91 -15.15 -10.91
N GLN A 253 8.60 -16.04 -11.86
CA GLN A 253 9.52 -16.35 -12.95
C GLN A 253 9.82 -15.13 -13.83
N LYS A 254 8.80 -14.30 -14.09
CA LYS A 254 8.96 -13.04 -14.84
C LYS A 254 9.83 -12.04 -14.08
N ALA A 255 9.68 -11.93 -12.76
CA ALA A 255 10.51 -11.07 -11.92
C ALA A 255 11.98 -11.51 -11.92
N LEU A 256 12.22 -12.82 -11.80
CA LEU A 256 13.55 -13.42 -11.89
C LEU A 256 14.18 -13.21 -13.27
N ALA A 257 13.46 -13.54 -14.35
CA ALA A 257 13.96 -13.35 -15.72
C ALA A 257 14.30 -11.87 -16.01
N HIS A 258 13.47 -10.94 -15.49
CA HIS A 258 13.76 -9.53 -15.57
C HIS A 258 15.03 -9.15 -14.79
N ALA A 259 15.19 -9.63 -13.55
CA ALA A 259 16.37 -9.36 -12.73
C ALA A 259 17.65 -9.87 -13.40
N VAL A 260 17.65 -11.11 -13.88
CA VAL A 260 18.77 -11.72 -14.61
C VAL A 260 19.10 -10.87 -15.85
N LYS A 261 18.10 -10.45 -16.64
CA LYS A 261 18.31 -9.59 -17.81
C LYS A 261 18.89 -8.23 -17.46
N VAL A 262 18.45 -7.62 -16.34
CA VAL A 262 19.00 -6.34 -15.86
C VAL A 262 20.48 -6.49 -15.51
N ILE A 263 20.85 -7.56 -14.80
CA ILE A 263 22.23 -7.81 -14.37
C ILE A 263 23.14 -8.05 -15.57
N HIS A 264 22.72 -8.86 -16.54
CA HIS A 264 23.48 -9.09 -17.77
C HIS A 264 23.72 -7.80 -18.57
N ARG A 265 22.79 -6.84 -18.52
CA ARG A 265 22.92 -5.55 -19.21
C ARG A 265 23.74 -4.53 -18.44
N ASN A 266 23.73 -4.60 -17.11
CA ASN A 266 24.43 -3.68 -16.25
C ASN A 266 25.04 -4.41 -15.03
N PRO A 267 26.20 -5.07 -15.21
CA PRO A 267 26.87 -5.80 -14.14
C PRO A 267 27.34 -4.89 -13.00
N SER A 268 27.54 -3.60 -13.29
CA SER A 268 27.92 -2.57 -12.32
C SER A 268 26.70 -1.85 -11.72
N ALA A 269 25.50 -2.44 -11.80
CA ALA A 269 24.30 -1.89 -11.19
C ALA A 269 24.57 -1.50 -9.73
N ASN A 270 24.29 -0.24 -9.40
CA ASN A 270 24.57 0.29 -8.09
C ASN A 270 23.55 -0.29 -7.07
N TYR A 271 23.99 -1.30 -6.33
CA TYR A 271 23.18 -1.96 -5.30
C TYR A 271 22.71 -0.98 -4.21
N LYS A 272 23.45 0.11 -3.94
CA LYS A 272 23.03 1.15 -2.98
C LYS A 272 21.78 1.88 -3.47
N THR A 273 21.67 2.15 -4.77
CA THR A 273 20.45 2.76 -5.36
C THR A 273 19.24 1.84 -5.24
N LEU A 274 19.42 0.53 -5.47
CA LEU A 274 18.35 -0.46 -5.29
C LEU A 274 17.92 -0.55 -3.82
N ALA A 275 18.88 -0.52 -2.89
CA ALA A 275 18.62 -0.53 -1.45
C ALA A 275 17.83 0.71 -1.00
N LEU A 276 18.18 1.91 -1.48
CA LEU A 276 17.45 3.13 -1.17
C LEU A 276 16.01 3.11 -1.71
N GLN A 277 15.78 2.52 -2.90
CA GLN A 277 14.42 2.32 -3.40
C GLN A 277 13.63 1.29 -2.59
N LEU A 278 14.29 0.24 -2.10
CA LEU A 278 13.65 -0.75 -1.23
C LEU A 278 13.25 -0.14 0.12
N LEU A 279 14.11 0.71 0.68
CA LEU A 279 13.87 1.36 1.97
C LEU A 279 12.54 2.11 2.04
N THR A 280 12.08 2.68 0.91
CA THR A 280 10.82 3.43 0.84
C THR A 280 9.58 2.55 0.63
N LEU A 281 9.76 1.29 0.24
CA LEU A 281 8.68 0.38 -0.15
C LEU A 281 8.43 -0.74 0.87
N THR A 282 9.33 -0.93 1.83
CA THR A 282 9.36 -2.11 2.68
C THR A 282 9.37 -1.77 4.16
N ASP A 283 8.65 -2.56 4.94
CA ASP A 283 8.72 -2.56 6.39
C ASP A 283 10.03 -3.23 6.88
N PRO A 284 10.41 -3.08 8.16
CA PRO A 284 11.64 -3.64 8.70
C PRO A 284 11.80 -5.16 8.53
N GLN A 285 10.72 -5.94 8.62
CA GLN A 285 10.80 -7.39 8.48
C GLN A 285 11.09 -7.79 7.04
N THR A 286 10.39 -7.18 6.08
CA THR A 286 10.67 -7.42 4.65
C THR A 286 12.12 -7.07 4.30
N ARG A 287 12.71 -6.03 4.89
CA ARG A 287 14.13 -5.68 4.68
C ARG A 287 15.07 -6.73 5.26
N LEU A 288 14.74 -7.29 6.42
CA LEU A 288 15.49 -8.38 7.05
C LEU A 288 15.47 -9.65 6.17
N ASP A 289 14.31 -10.00 5.61
CA ASP A 289 14.18 -11.16 4.72
C ASP A 289 14.98 -10.98 3.42
N ILE A 290 15.08 -9.75 2.90
CA ILE A 290 15.88 -9.43 1.71
C ILE A 290 17.37 -9.50 2.01
N ILE A 291 17.85 -9.00 3.15
CA ILE A 291 19.28 -9.08 3.50
C ILE A 291 19.69 -10.53 3.80
N ASP A 292 18.81 -11.34 4.38
CA ASP A 292 19.04 -12.79 4.54
C ASP A 292 19.21 -13.47 3.18
N LEU A 293 18.36 -13.18 2.20
CA LEU A 293 18.57 -13.68 0.83
C LEU A 293 19.92 -13.24 0.26
N CYS A 294 20.31 -11.97 0.44
CA CYS A 294 21.63 -11.50 -0.02
C CYS A 294 22.77 -12.26 0.68
N LEU A 295 22.63 -12.56 1.98
CA LEU A 295 23.58 -13.35 2.74
C LEU A 295 23.66 -14.78 2.17
N GLN A 296 22.55 -15.45 1.92
CA GLN A 296 22.55 -16.82 1.39
C GLN A 296 23.18 -16.93 -0.01
N LEU A 297 23.04 -15.91 -0.85
CA LEU A 297 23.58 -15.92 -2.22
C LEU A 297 25.05 -15.47 -2.32
N SER A 298 25.58 -14.78 -1.32
CA SER A 298 26.94 -14.25 -1.39
C SER A 298 27.96 -15.23 -0.81
N PRO A 299 29.22 -15.25 -1.28
CA PRO A 299 30.27 -16.00 -0.59
C PRO A 299 30.55 -15.43 0.81
N SER A 300 31.22 -16.21 1.67
CA SER A 300 31.68 -15.77 3.01
C SER A 300 33.05 -15.08 2.97
N SER A 301 33.41 -14.45 1.84
CA SER A 301 34.68 -13.75 1.69
C SER A 301 34.64 -12.35 2.32
N PRO A 302 35.77 -11.81 2.82
CA PRO A 302 35.79 -10.47 3.42
C PRO A 302 35.18 -9.35 2.55
N PRO A 303 35.46 -9.26 1.23
CA PRO A 303 34.85 -8.23 0.39
C PRO A 303 33.33 -8.37 0.25
N ALA A 304 32.81 -9.60 0.31
CA ALA A 304 31.38 -9.85 0.26
C ALA A 304 30.70 -9.44 1.58
N ILE A 305 31.31 -9.77 2.71
CA ILE A 305 30.80 -9.38 4.03
C ILE A 305 30.83 -7.85 4.20
N GLU A 306 31.87 -7.17 3.72
CA GLU A 306 31.94 -5.71 3.74
C GLU A 306 30.77 -5.07 2.95
N ALA A 307 30.52 -5.56 1.73
CA ALA A 307 29.40 -5.07 0.92
C ALA A 307 28.04 -5.36 1.58
N LEU A 308 27.89 -6.52 2.23
CA LEU A 308 26.68 -6.89 2.96
C LEU A 308 26.47 -6.02 4.21
N ASN A 309 27.52 -5.67 4.95
CA ASN A 309 27.45 -4.75 6.08
C ASN A 309 26.99 -3.36 5.60
N SER A 310 27.60 -2.85 4.51
CA SER A 310 27.23 -1.55 3.93
C SER A 310 25.77 -1.55 3.42
N LEU A 311 25.33 -2.69 2.86
CA LEU A 311 23.96 -2.88 2.43
C LEU A 311 22.97 -2.91 3.62
N ALA A 312 23.29 -3.64 4.69
CA ALA A 312 22.46 -3.70 5.89
C ALA A 312 22.30 -2.32 6.54
N PHE A 313 23.39 -1.54 6.59
CA PHE A 313 23.35 -0.14 7.02
C PHE A 313 22.44 0.71 6.13
N THR A 314 22.58 0.59 4.81
CA THR A 314 21.76 1.34 3.83
C THR A 314 20.27 0.99 3.94
N LEU A 315 19.94 -0.29 4.15
CA LEU A 315 18.58 -0.79 4.36
C LEU A 315 18.05 -0.49 5.78
N LYS A 316 18.84 0.14 6.65
CA LYS A 316 18.47 0.43 8.05
C LYS A 316 17.94 -0.82 8.76
N ILE A 317 18.66 -1.93 8.63
CA ILE A 317 18.35 -3.16 9.34
C ILE A 317 18.71 -2.97 10.82
N ASP A 318 17.89 -3.55 11.71
CA ASP A 318 18.23 -3.62 13.13
C ASP A 318 19.55 -4.39 13.32
N HIS A 319 20.49 -3.78 14.02
CA HIS A 319 21.86 -4.28 14.10
C HIS A 319 21.96 -5.65 14.80
N PRO A 320 21.35 -5.88 15.98
CA PRO A 320 21.28 -7.20 16.59
C PRO A 320 20.68 -8.29 15.69
N ALA A 321 19.59 -7.97 14.98
CA ALA A 321 18.97 -8.90 14.03
C ALA A 321 19.93 -9.26 12.89
N TYR A 322 20.60 -8.26 12.31
CA TYR A 322 21.59 -8.47 11.26
C TYR A 322 22.77 -9.34 11.71
N LEU A 323 23.35 -9.06 12.87
CA LEU A 323 24.46 -9.86 13.41
C LEU A 323 24.08 -11.32 13.65
N THR A 324 22.82 -11.59 13.97
CA THR A 324 22.34 -12.97 14.15
C THR A 324 22.37 -13.73 12.82
N LEU A 325 21.89 -13.11 11.73
CA LEU A 325 21.96 -13.70 10.39
C LEU A 325 23.40 -13.85 9.89
N LEU A 326 24.23 -12.82 10.12
CA LEU A 326 25.64 -12.86 9.74
C LEU A 326 26.39 -13.98 10.47
N ALA A 327 26.17 -14.12 11.79
CA ALA A 327 26.77 -15.19 12.57
C ALA A 327 26.31 -16.59 12.11
N GLN A 328 25.04 -16.74 11.71
CA GLN A 328 24.54 -17.98 11.14
C GLN A 328 25.24 -18.32 9.82
N LYS A 329 25.45 -17.33 8.95
CA LYS A 329 26.16 -17.50 7.68
C LYS A 329 27.64 -17.88 7.88
N LEU A 330 28.32 -17.20 8.80
CA LEU A 330 29.75 -17.42 9.06
C LEU A 330 30.00 -18.72 9.84
N GLY A 331 29.01 -19.17 10.63
CA GLY A 331 29.16 -20.34 11.49
C GLY A 331 30.31 -20.14 12.49
N ASN A 332 31.33 -20.98 12.37
CA ASN A 332 32.55 -20.93 13.20
C ASN A 332 33.72 -20.23 12.51
N GLN A 333 33.53 -19.66 11.32
CA GLN A 333 34.59 -18.93 10.62
C GLN A 333 34.90 -17.62 11.35
N VAL A 334 36.19 -17.39 11.60
CA VAL A 334 36.69 -16.13 12.16
C VAL A 334 37.28 -15.33 11.00
N LEU A 335 36.70 -14.17 10.70
CA LEU A 335 37.26 -13.25 9.72
C LEU A 335 38.39 -12.44 10.35
N SER A 336 39.39 -12.09 9.54
CA SER A 336 40.58 -11.36 10.00
C SER A 336 40.29 -9.93 10.46
N SER A 337 39.16 -9.32 10.06
CA SER A 337 38.77 -7.97 10.46
C SER A 337 37.68 -8.01 11.55
N PRO A 338 37.96 -7.48 12.75
CA PRO A 338 36.97 -7.33 13.81
C PRO A 338 35.77 -6.46 13.40
N GLN A 339 35.98 -5.41 12.61
CA GLN A 339 34.88 -4.53 12.16
C GLN A 339 33.89 -5.29 11.27
N LEU A 340 34.40 -6.15 10.37
CA LEU A 340 33.54 -6.95 9.49
C LEU A 340 32.65 -7.90 10.28
N MET A 341 33.20 -8.58 11.28
CA MET A 341 32.47 -9.49 12.17
C MET A 341 31.38 -8.78 12.99
N LEU A 342 31.62 -7.51 13.33
CA LEU A 342 30.74 -6.70 14.15
C LEU A 342 29.78 -5.84 13.33
N GLY A 343 29.76 -5.98 12.00
CA GLY A 343 28.83 -5.21 11.16
C GLY A 343 29.16 -3.72 11.05
N ILE A 344 30.35 -3.29 11.49
CA ILE A 344 30.74 -1.88 11.52
C ILE A 344 31.24 -1.48 10.13
N VAL A 345 30.71 -0.37 9.61
CA VAL A 345 31.05 0.15 8.28
C VAL A 345 31.58 1.58 8.36
N PRO A 346 32.41 2.02 7.39
CA PRO A 346 32.95 3.37 7.36
C PRO A 346 31.88 4.46 7.27
N GLU A 347 30.69 4.16 6.75
CA GLU A 347 29.58 5.12 6.66
C GLU A 347 28.90 5.41 8.01
N MET A 348 29.20 4.65 9.08
CA MET A 348 28.68 4.93 10.42
C MET A 348 29.40 6.11 11.04
N ASP A 349 28.65 7.00 11.71
CA ASP A 349 29.27 7.98 12.59
C ASP A 349 29.92 7.32 13.81
N CYS A 350 30.90 8.01 14.40
CA CYS A 350 31.66 7.50 15.54
C CYS A 350 30.74 7.15 16.73
N GLN A 351 29.71 7.96 16.98
CA GLN A 351 28.77 7.73 18.08
C GLN A 351 27.98 6.41 17.91
N THR A 352 27.53 6.13 16.70
CA THR A 352 26.79 4.92 16.32
C THR A 352 27.68 3.70 16.45
N ALA A 353 28.89 3.75 15.90
CA ALA A 353 29.88 2.67 16.04
C ALA A 353 30.21 2.40 17.52
N CYS A 354 30.43 3.44 18.31
CA CYS A 354 30.68 3.32 19.75
C CYS A 354 29.52 2.68 20.50
N ARG A 355 28.28 3.07 20.19
CA ARG A 355 27.07 2.48 20.80
C ARG A 355 27.00 0.98 20.50
N ILE A 356 27.16 0.60 19.24
CA ILE A 356 27.17 -0.82 18.80
C ILE A 356 28.24 -1.62 19.55
N LEU A 357 29.47 -1.10 19.59
CA LEU A 357 30.59 -1.75 20.28
C LEU A 357 30.33 -1.92 21.78
N ASN A 358 29.70 -0.94 22.43
CA ASN A 358 29.35 -1.00 23.84
C ASN A 358 28.24 -2.02 24.12
N ASP A 359 27.23 -2.07 23.27
CA ASP A 359 26.11 -3.01 23.42
C ASP A 359 26.59 -4.46 23.21
N GLU A 360 27.41 -4.70 22.19
CA GLU A 360 28.04 -6.02 21.98
C GLU A 360 29.01 -6.36 23.13
N TYR A 361 29.79 -5.40 23.64
CA TYR A 361 30.66 -5.65 24.80
C TYR A 361 29.86 -6.10 26.01
N ARG A 362 28.77 -5.38 26.36
CA ARG A 362 27.91 -5.77 27.49
C ARG A 362 27.33 -7.17 27.28
N ARG A 363 26.85 -7.46 26.07
CA ARG A 363 26.29 -8.76 25.69
C ARG A 363 27.30 -9.88 25.91
N TRP A 364 28.52 -9.76 25.39
CA TRP A 364 29.54 -10.81 25.50
C TRP A 364 30.18 -10.87 26.88
N ASN A 365 30.39 -9.74 27.55
CA ASN A 365 30.94 -9.70 28.91
C ASN A 365 30.05 -10.42 29.92
N SER A 366 28.72 -10.30 29.78
CA SER A 366 27.78 -11.06 30.61
C SER A 366 27.90 -12.59 30.46
N ARG A 367 28.54 -13.09 29.40
CA ARG A 367 28.68 -14.51 29.07
C ARG A 367 30.04 -15.10 29.43
N VAL A 368 31.01 -14.28 29.86
CA VAL A 368 32.35 -14.74 30.26
C VAL A 368 32.32 -15.62 31.52
N THR A 369 31.25 -15.52 32.31
CA THR A 369 31.01 -16.38 33.48
C THR A 369 30.06 -17.55 33.20
N SER A 370 29.71 -17.80 31.92
CA SER A 370 28.82 -18.92 31.56
C SER A 370 29.40 -20.28 31.99
N PHE A 371 28.54 -21.17 32.47
CA PHE A 371 28.89 -22.56 32.79
C PHE A 371 29.30 -23.35 31.55
N ASP A 372 28.83 -22.97 30.36
CA ASP A 372 29.23 -23.57 29.09
C ASP A 372 30.66 -23.11 28.69
N PRO A 373 31.66 -24.03 28.65
CA PRO A 373 33.03 -23.70 28.29
C PRO A 373 33.19 -23.16 26.87
N SER A 374 32.35 -23.61 25.93
CA SER A 374 32.40 -23.19 24.53
C SER A 374 31.91 -21.74 24.39
N LEU A 375 30.78 -21.42 25.03
CA LEU A 375 30.25 -20.07 25.08
C LEU A 375 31.19 -19.10 25.79
N ARG A 376 31.84 -19.55 26.87
CA ARG A 376 32.85 -18.78 27.59
C ARG A 376 34.06 -18.43 26.72
N THR A 377 34.56 -19.41 25.98
CA THR A 377 35.71 -19.23 25.09
C THR A 377 35.36 -18.26 23.96
N ARG A 378 34.19 -18.43 23.33
CA ARG A 378 33.69 -17.51 22.30
C ARG A 378 33.47 -16.10 22.84
N ALA A 379 32.95 -15.96 24.05
CA ALA A 379 32.74 -14.65 24.68
C ALA A 379 34.05 -13.89 24.89
N LYS A 380 35.11 -14.56 25.34
CA LYS A 380 36.45 -13.97 25.46
C LYS A 380 36.99 -13.51 24.10
N GLN A 381 36.92 -14.37 23.08
CA GLN A 381 37.33 -14.02 21.72
C GLN A 381 36.58 -12.79 21.18
N MET A 382 35.26 -12.72 21.39
CA MET A 382 34.46 -11.57 20.96
C MET A 382 34.84 -10.28 21.71
N ILE A 383 35.18 -10.36 22.99
CA ILE A 383 35.68 -9.19 23.75
C ILE A 383 37.01 -8.70 23.19
N ASP A 384 37.93 -9.61 22.84
CA ASP A 384 39.20 -9.26 22.24
C ASP A 384 38.99 -8.55 20.89
N LEU A 385 38.10 -9.09 20.05
CA LEU A 385 37.71 -8.46 18.76
C LEU A 385 37.10 -7.07 18.95
N ILE A 386 36.21 -6.89 19.94
CA ILE A 386 35.60 -5.58 20.23
C ILE A 386 36.67 -4.57 20.69
N THR A 387 37.66 -5.03 21.46
CA THR A 387 38.77 -4.18 21.92
C THR A 387 39.60 -3.70 20.73
N GLN A 388 39.97 -4.60 19.82
CA GLN A 388 40.66 -4.25 18.57
C GLN A 388 39.82 -3.31 17.68
N ALA A 389 38.51 -3.56 17.56
CA ALA A 389 37.62 -2.70 16.78
C ALA A 389 37.54 -1.28 17.36
N ARG A 390 37.53 -1.13 18.68
CA ARG A 390 37.57 0.17 19.36
C ARG A 390 38.85 0.93 19.01
N GLU A 391 40.02 0.29 19.15
CA GLU A 391 41.31 0.92 18.84
C GLU A 391 41.32 1.51 17.43
N ASN A 392 40.79 0.77 16.45
CA ASN A 392 40.69 1.23 15.06
C ASN A 392 39.63 2.30 14.81
N THR A 393 38.56 2.36 15.63
CA THR A 393 37.49 3.36 15.49
C THR A 393 37.87 4.70 16.13
N TYR A 394 38.74 4.69 17.14
CA TYR A 394 39.17 5.88 17.87
C TYR A 394 40.47 6.51 17.37
N GLN A 395 41.16 5.90 16.39
CA GLN A 395 42.29 6.57 15.76
C GLN A 395 41.80 7.71 14.86
N PRO A 396 42.22 8.97 15.10
CA PRO A 396 41.95 10.06 14.17
C PRO A 396 42.64 9.76 12.84
N ALA A 397 41.92 9.95 11.74
CA ALA A 397 42.41 9.77 10.37
C ALA A 397 43.62 10.67 10.05
#